data_AF-A0A511XA33-F1
#
_entry.id   AF-A0A511XA33-F1
#
_cell.length_a   1.000
_cell.length_b   1.000
_cell.length_c   1.000
_cell.angle_alpha   90.00
_cell.angle_beta   90.00
_cell.angle_gamma   90.00
#
_symmetry.space_group_name_H-M   'P 1'
#
loop_
_entity.id
_entity.type
_entity.pdbx_description
1 polymer ?
#
loop_
_entity_poly.entity_id
_entity_poly.type
_entity_poly.pdbx_seq_one_letter_code
_entity_poly.pdbx_strand_id
1 'polypeptide(L)'
;MNYGIRRYNQNTASTMSPRDIEILAFEQAIRHLRAAHDQKSRLHALNLNQKLWSAILRETGTDNNDFPQRLRANLSKLALWATRYSINAMMHGVTLKPLVDVNEDILEGLRSPSTPEATSTDVRSGDDAGRKLLSV
;
A
#
# COMPACT_ATOMS: atom_id res chain seq x y z
N MET A 1 -9.37 -5.63 -15.88
CA MET A 1 -9.54 -6.44 -14.66
C MET A 1 -9.80 -5.49 -13.50
N ASN A 2 -10.96 -5.58 -12.86
CA ASN A 2 -11.39 -4.70 -11.77
C ASN A 2 -11.21 -5.51 -10.48
N TYR A 3 -10.13 -5.28 -9.73
CA TYR A 3 -9.84 -6.00 -8.50
C TYR A 3 -10.60 -5.35 -7.35
N GLY A 4 -11.52 -6.08 -6.74
CA GLY A 4 -12.35 -5.59 -5.65
C GLY A 4 -11.57 -5.60 -4.34
N ILE A 5 -10.82 -4.54 -4.04
CA ILE A 5 -10.34 -4.27 -2.67
C ILE A 5 -11.56 -3.77 -1.88
N ARG A 6 -12.26 -4.70 -1.23
CA ARG A 6 -13.33 -4.36 -0.31
C ARG A 6 -13.20 -5.16 0.98
N ARG A 7 -13.00 -4.40 2.07
CA ARG A 7 -12.98 -4.74 3.50
C ARG A 7 -11.63 -5.18 4.07
N TYR A 8 -11.01 -4.27 4.81
CA TYR A 8 -10.23 -4.65 5.99
C TYR A 8 -11.19 -5.30 6.99
N ASN A 9 -10.89 -6.53 7.38
CA ASN A 9 -11.53 -7.29 8.47
C ASN A 9 -13.04 -7.49 8.38
N GLN A 10 -13.53 -8.39 7.51
CA GLN A 10 -14.81 -9.07 7.78
C GLN A 10 -14.77 -10.55 7.34
N ASN A 11 -14.77 -11.44 8.34
CA ASN A 11 -15.06 -12.86 8.22
C ASN A 11 -16.26 -13.10 7.29
N THR A 12 -16.11 -13.91 6.24
CA THR A 12 -17.10 -14.90 5.74
C THR A 12 -16.60 -15.60 4.47
N ALA A 13 -17.03 -16.86 4.32
CA ALA A 13 -16.52 -17.86 3.40
C ALA A 13 -16.48 -17.41 1.92
N SER A 14 -15.28 -17.23 1.41
CA SER A 14 -14.94 -17.25 -0.02
C SER A 14 -13.55 -17.87 -0.13
N THR A 15 -13.29 -18.64 -1.19
CA THR A 15 -12.05 -19.43 -1.34
C THR A 15 -10.77 -18.59 -1.42
N MET A 16 -10.87 -17.26 -1.62
CA MET A 16 -9.79 -16.29 -1.46
C MET A 16 -10.35 -14.95 -0.95
N SER A 17 -9.70 -14.34 0.04
CA SER A 17 -10.02 -12.99 0.50
C SER A 17 -9.48 -11.93 -0.48
N PRO A 18 -10.00 -10.69 -0.47
CA PRO A 18 -9.44 -9.58 -1.25
C PRO A 18 -7.94 -9.35 -1.00
N ARG A 19 -7.49 -9.54 0.25
CA ARG A 19 -6.08 -9.47 0.63
C ARG A 19 -5.25 -10.57 -0.02
N ASP A 20 -5.79 -11.78 -0.15
CA ASP A 20 -5.10 -12.88 -0.85
C ASP A 20 -4.91 -12.56 -2.33
N ILE A 21 -5.88 -11.88 -2.95
CA ILE A 21 -5.78 -11.43 -4.35
C ILE A 21 -4.67 -10.39 -4.50
N GLU A 22 -4.57 -9.43 -3.57
CA GLU A 22 -3.50 -8.43 -3.56
C GLU A 22 -2.12 -9.09 -3.40
N ILE A 23 -1.97 -10.02 -2.45
CA ILE A 23 -0.75 -10.80 -2.23
C ILE A 23 -0.33 -11.52 -3.52
N LEU A 24 -1.25 -12.25 -4.16
CA LEU A 24 -0.96 -12.97 -5.40
C LEU A 24 -0.55 -12.03 -6.54
N ALA A 25 -1.18 -10.86 -6.65
CA ALA A 25 -0.86 -9.87 -7.67
C ALA A 25 0.55 -9.30 -7.49
N PHE A 26 0.93 -8.94 -6.26
CA PHE A 26 2.28 -8.46 -5.95
C PHE A 26 3.34 -9.55 -6.17
N GLU A 27 3.08 -10.78 -5.72
CA GLU A 27 3.98 -11.91 -5.97
C GLU A 27 4.20 -12.15 -7.46
N GLN A 28 3.13 -12.12 -8.27
CA GLN A 28 3.24 -12.27 -9.71
C GLN A 28 4.09 -11.16 -10.33
N ALA A 29 3.87 -9.90 -9.94
CA ALA A 29 4.65 -8.76 -10.42
C ALA A 29 6.14 -8.91 -10.07
N ILE A 30 6.47 -9.26 -8.81
CA ILE A 30 7.85 -9.50 -8.36
C ILE A 30 8.51 -10.61 -9.17
N ARG A 31 7.82 -11.75 -9.37
CA ARG A 31 8.36 -12.87 -10.16
C ARG A 31 8.68 -12.44 -11.59
N HIS A 32 7.78 -11.73 -12.26
CA HIS A 32 8.02 -11.26 -13.62
C HIS A 32 9.15 -10.23 -13.70
N LEU A 33 9.24 -9.30 -12.75
CA LEU A 33 10.31 -8.30 -12.71
C LEU A 33 11.68 -8.94 -12.49
N ARG A 34 11.78 -9.95 -11.61
CA ARG A 34 13.03 -10.69 -11.34
C ARG A 34 13.44 -11.60 -12.49
N ALA A 35 12.49 -12.23 -13.18
CA ALA A 35 12.75 -13.15 -14.28
C ALA A 35 13.01 -12.45 -15.63
N ALA A 36 12.80 -11.13 -15.71
CA ALA A 36 12.99 -10.36 -16.93
C ALA A 36 14.48 -10.18 -17.27
N HIS A 37 14.91 -10.85 -18.34
CA HIS A 37 16.30 -10.83 -18.83
C HIS A 37 16.42 -10.32 -20.27
N ASP A 38 15.34 -10.44 -21.06
CA ASP A 38 15.25 -9.96 -22.44
C ASP A 38 14.24 -8.80 -22.56
N GLN A 39 14.28 -8.10 -23.69
CA GLN A 39 13.43 -6.93 -23.89
C GLN A 39 11.92 -7.26 -23.84
N LYS A 40 11.50 -8.42 -24.33
CA LYS A 40 10.08 -8.83 -24.35
C LYS A 40 9.61 -9.15 -22.93
N SER A 41 10.35 -9.94 -22.16
CA SER A 41 10.00 -10.25 -20.76
C SER A 41 10.03 -9.00 -19.89
N ARG A 42 10.98 -8.09 -20.13
CA ARG A 42 11.06 -6.79 -19.46
C ARG A 42 9.82 -5.91 -19.71
N LEU A 43 9.43 -5.73 -20.97
CA LEU A 43 8.23 -4.94 -21.30
C LEU A 43 6.96 -5.55 -20.72
N HIS A 44 6.86 -6.88 -20.73
CA HIS A 44 5.74 -7.60 -20.12
C HIS A 44 5.67 -7.36 -18.60
N ALA A 45 6.79 -7.54 -17.90
CA ALA A 45 6.88 -7.33 -16.46
C ALA A 45 6.54 -5.88 -16.07
N LEU A 46 7.09 -4.91 -16.78
CA LEU A 46 6.82 -3.49 -16.57
C LEU A 46 5.36 -3.12 -16.85
N ASN A 47 4.73 -3.74 -17.85
CA ASN A 47 3.32 -3.50 -18.17
C ASN A 47 2.41 -4.05 -17.08
N LEU A 48 2.69 -5.25 -16.58
CA LEU A 48 1.96 -5.84 -15.45
C LEU A 48 2.11 -4.97 -14.19
N ASN A 49 3.34 -4.56 -13.88
CA ASN A 49 3.61 -3.70 -12.73
C ASN A 49 2.89 -2.35 -12.83
N GLN A 50 2.94 -1.70 -14.00
CA GLN A 50 2.26 -0.43 -14.25
C GLN A 50 0.74 -0.55 -14.11
N LYS A 51 0.14 -1.65 -14.56
CA LYS A 51 -1.30 -1.93 -14.39
C LYS A 51 -1.68 -2.13 -12.94
N LEU A 52 -0.89 -2.90 -12.18
CA LEU A 52 -1.11 -3.12 -10.74
C LEU A 52 -1.14 -1.78 -9.99
N TRP A 53 -0.10 -0.96 -10.15
CA TRP A 53 0.00 0.32 -9.46
C TRP A 53 -1.04 1.36 -9.91
N SER A 54 -1.41 1.35 -11.19
CA SER A 54 -2.51 2.20 -11.68
C SER A 54 -3.86 1.81 -11.08
N ALA A 55 -4.07 0.53 -10.79
CA ALA A 55 -5.29 0.07 -10.12
C ALA A 55 -5.35 0.56 -8.67
N ILE A 56 -4.26 0.41 -7.93
CA ILE A 56 -4.12 0.91 -6.56
C ILE A 56 -4.35 2.43 -6.50
N LEU A 57 -3.73 3.19 -7.42
CA LEU A 57 -3.87 4.64 -7.46
C LEU A 57 -5.35 5.06 -7.61
N ARG A 58 -6.09 4.41 -8.54
CA ARG A 58 -7.52 4.68 -8.75
C ARG A 58 -8.35 4.43 -7.49
N GLU A 59 -8.05 3.36 -6.77
CA GLU A 59 -8.80 2.97 -5.58
C GLU A 59 -8.46 3.84 -4.36
N THR A 60 -7.22 4.31 -4.24
CA THR A 60 -6.87 5.27 -3.18
C THR A 60 -7.45 6.66 -3.40
N GLY A 61 -7.84 7.00 -4.63
CA GLY A 61 -8.39 8.29 -5.03
C GLY A 61 -9.91 8.44 -4.84
N THR A 62 -10.66 7.36 -4.58
CA THR A 62 -12.11 7.45 -4.31
C THR A 62 -12.37 7.80 -2.86
N ASP A 63 -13.18 8.84 -2.58
CA ASP A 63 -13.45 9.34 -1.22
C ASP A 63 -14.16 8.34 -0.30
N ASN A 64 -14.62 7.22 -0.83
CA ASN A 64 -15.47 6.25 -0.13
C ASN A 64 -14.72 5.11 0.57
N ASN A 65 -13.57 5.41 1.19
CA ASN A 65 -12.71 4.39 1.80
C ASN A 65 -12.36 4.73 3.24
N ASP A 66 -12.71 3.82 4.16
CA ASP A 66 -12.39 3.81 5.61
C ASP A 66 -10.89 3.70 5.93
N PHE A 67 -10.00 3.96 4.97
CA PHE A 67 -8.57 3.99 5.23
C PHE A 67 -8.20 5.31 5.93
N PRO A 68 -7.31 5.26 6.93
CA PRO A 68 -6.74 6.47 7.52
C PRO A 68 -6.17 7.37 6.42
N GLN A 69 -6.51 8.66 6.46
CA GLN A 69 -6.12 9.63 5.42
C GLN A 69 -4.60 9.62 5.14
N ARG A 70 -3.78 9.42 6.17
CA ARG A 70 -2.32 9.30 6.04
C ARG A 70 -1.87 8.07 5.25
N LEU A 71 -2.49 6.91 5.48
CA LEU A 71 -2.17 5.69 4.74
C LEU A 71 -2.52 5.84 3.26
N ARG A 72 -3.69 6.41 2.96
CA ARG A 72 -4.10 6.71 1.58
C ARG A 72 -3.11 7.63 0.89
N ALA A 73 -2.76 8.75 1.51
CA ALA A 73 -1.83 9.72 0.94
C ALA A 73 -0.46 9.11 0.65
N ASN A 74 0.06 8.27 1.55
CA ASN A 74 1.33 7.59 1.36
C ASN A 74 1.25 6.56 0.22
N LEU A 75 0.19 5.74 0.19
CA LEU A 75 0.01 4.74 -0.86
C LEU A 75 -0.21 5.38 -2.24
N SER A 76 -0.96 6.48 -2.33
CA SER A 76 -1.14 7.23 -3.59
C SER A 76 0.19 7.80 -4.11
N LYS A 77 1.04 8.35 -3.23
CA LYS A 77 2.37 8.83 -3.61
C LYS A 77 3.24 7.70 -4.16
N LEU A 78 3.22 6.55 -3.49
CA LEU A 78 3.98 5.37 -3.90
C LEU A 78 3.47 4.82 -5.25
N ALA A 79 2.16 4.70 -5.42
CA ALA A 79 1.55 4.22 -6.65
C ALA A 79 1.86 5.14 -7.85
N LEU A 80 1.84 6.46 -7.63
CA LEU A 80 2.25 7.44 -8.64
C LEU A 80 3.72 7.28 -9.02
N TRP A 81 4.61 7.14 -8.03
CA TRP A 81 6.04 6.91 -8.27
C TRP A 81 6.27 5.61 -9.06
N ALA A 82 5.70 4.49 -8.63
CA ALA A 82 5.91 3.19 -9.25
C ALA A 82 5.39 3.16 -10.71
N THR A 83 4.25 3.82 -10.97
CA THR A 83 3.70 3.99 -12.31
C THR A 83 4.67 4.76 -13.22
N ARG A 84 5.17 5.91 -12.75
CA ARG A 84 6.12 6.75 -13.51
C ARG A 84 7.46 6.04 -13.73
N TYR A 85 7.97 5.37 -12.70
CA TYR A 85 9.20 4.59 -12.80
C TYR A 85 9.06 3.46 -13.81
N SER A 86 7.92 2.76 -13.82
CA SER A 86 7.66 1.69 -14.79
C SER A 86 7.72 2.22 -16.23
N ILE A 87 7.11 3.38 -16.51
CA ILE A 87 7.15 4.03 -17.83
C ILE A 87 8.59 4.43 -18.20
N ASN A 88 9.32 5.05 -17.27
CA ASN A 88 10.72 5.42 -17.48
C ASN A 88 11.60 4.18 -17.79
N ALA A 89 11.38 3.08 -17.06
CA ALA A 89 12.06 1.81 -17.28
C ALA A 89 11.72 1.17 -18.63
N MET A 90 10.51 1.38 -19.17
CA MET A 90 10.16 0.92 -20.52
C MET A 90 10.93 1.69 -21.60
N MET A 91 11.09 3.01 -21.42
CA MET A 91 11.69 3.90 -22.42
C MET A 91 13.23 3.91 -22.38
N HIS A 92 13.82 3.84 -21.19
CA HIS A 92 15.25 4.13 -20.98
C HIS A 92 16.05 2.94 -20.44
N GLY A 93 15.43 1.77 -20.26
CA GLY A 93 16.17 0.56 -19.85
C GLY A 93 16.76 0.61 -18.43
N VAL A 94 16.31 1.51 -17.55
CA VAL A 94 16.83 1.64 -16.17
C VAL A 94 16.63 0.35 -15.36
N THR A 95 17.37 0.19 -14.27
CA THR A 95 17.27 -1.03 -13.43
C THR A 95 15.84 -1.30 -12.95
N LEU A 96 15.44 -2.59 -12.86
CA LEU A 96 14.14 -2.98 -12.31
C LEU A 96 14.16 -3.09 -10.77
N LYS A 97 15.34 -3.05 -10.15
CA LYS A 97 15.53 -3.30 -8.72
C LYS A 97 14.62 -2.43 -7.84
N PRO A 98 14.45 -1.11 -8.08
CA PRO A 98 13.59 -0.29 -7.22
C PRO A 98 12.12 -0.72 -7.23
N LEU A 99 11.62 -1.24 -8.36
CA LEU A 99 10.25 -1.76 -8.43
C LEU A 99 10.12 -3.09 -7.68
N VAL A 100 11.15 -3.93 -7.74
CA VAL A 100 11.20 -5.20 -7.00
C VAL A 100 11.19 -4.94 -5.51
N ASP A 101 12.07 -4.07 -5.02
CA ASP A 101 12.20 -3.71 -3.60
C ASP A 101 10.87 -3.17 -3.04
N VAL A 102 10.27 -2.19 -3.71
CA VAL A 102 8.99 -1.60 -3.24
C VAL A 102 7.84 -2.60 -3.26
N ASN A 103 7.78 -3.49 -4.26
CA ASN A 103 6.74 -4.51 -4.30
C ASN A 103 6.91 -5.53 -3.16
N GLU A 104 8.16 -5.83 -2.77
CA GLU A 104 8.47 -6.72 -1.65
C GLU A 104 8.09 -6.10 -0.31
N ASP A 105 8.42 -4.82 -0.09
CA ASP A 105 8.02 -4.09 1.12
C ASP A 105 6.49 -4.10 1.31
N ILE A 106 5.74 -3.90 0.22
CA ILE A 106 4.27 -3.95 0.26
C ILE A 106 3.77 -5.36 0.49
N LEU A 107 4.35 -6.37 -0.17
CA LEU A 107 3.98 -7.77 0.03
C LEU A 107 4.20 -8.20 1.49
N GLU A 108 5.31 -7.78 2.11
CA GLU A 108 5.58 -8.02 3.53
C GLU A 108 4.54 -7.33 4.43
N GLY A 109 4.21 -6.07 4.14
CA GLY A 109 3.16 -5.33 4.84
C GLY A 109 1.78 -5.98 4.73
N LEU A 110 1.43 -6.54 3.57
CA LEU A 110 0.16 -7.25 3.35
C LEU A 110 0.08 -8.58 4.08
N ARG A 111 1.22 -9.27 4.25
CA ARG A 111 1.31 -10.55 4.98
C ARG A 111 1.30 -10.37 6.49
N SER A 112 1.71 -9.21 6.97
CA SER A 112 1.70 -8.92 8.41
C SER A 112 0.26 -8.71 8.90
N PRO A 113 -0.19 -9.44 9.95
CA PRO A 113 -1.45 -9.10 10.61
C PRO A 113 -1.30 -7.69 11.17
N SER A 114 -2.14 -6.76 10.71
CA SER A 114 -2.09 -5.36 11.10
C SER A 114 -2.17 -5.22 12.62
N THR A 115 -1.04 -4.95 13.29
CA THR A 115 -1.04 -4.42 14.66
C THR A 115 -1.48 -2.97 14.57
N PRO A 116 -2.63 -2.58 15.14
CA PRO A 116 -3.05 -1.19 15.17
C PRO A 116 -2.23 -0.45 16.22
N GLU A 117 -1.00 -0.05 15.88
CA GLU A 117 -0.19 0.81 16.75
C GLU A 117 -0.30 2.26 16.28
N ALA A 118 -1.29 2.96 16.85
CA ALA A 118 -1.23 4.39 17.14
C ALA A 118 -2.41 4.77 18.06
N THR A 119 -2.50 4.14 19.23
CA THR A 119 -3.03 4.83 20.41
C THR A 119 -2.01 5.93 20.72
N SER A 120 -2.19 7.10 20.11
CA SER A 120 -1.56 8.32 20.62
C SER A 120 -2.25 8.62 21.93
N THR A 121 -1.71 8.03 22.98
CA THR A 121 -1.96 8.33 24.38
C THR A 121 -1.60 9.81 24.56
N ASP A 122 -2.58 10.69 24.43
CA ASP A 122 -2.49 12.06 24.94
C ASP A 122 -2.58 11.98 26.48
N VAL A 123 -1.47 11.55 27.09
CA VAL A 123 -1.17 11.88 28.49
C VAL A 123 -0.48 13.22 28.41
N ARG A 124 -1.27 14.30 28.48
CA ARG A 124 -0.76 15.60 28.89
C ARG A 124 -1.34 15.96 30.25
N SER A 125 -0.56 15.54 31.25
CA SER A 125 -0.27 16.23 32.51
C SER A 125 -1.40 17.06 33.10
N GLY A 126 -1.94 16.56 34.20
CA GLY A 126 -2.36 17.46 35.27
C GLY A 126 -1.15 18.30 35.69
N ASP A 127 -1.34 19.60 35.70
CA ASP A 127 -0.75 20.51 36.67
C ASP A 127 -1.44 21.88 36.54
N ASP A 128 -1.74 22.43 37.71
CA ASP A 128 -2.00 23.85 37.97
C ASP A 128 -3.38 24.46 37.64
N ALA A 129 -4.29 24.37 38.61
CA ALA A 129 -5.21 25.48 38.91
C ALA A 129 -5.58 25.48 40.40
N GLY A 130 -4.68 26.03 41.21
CA GLY A 130 -4.98 27.06 42.19
C GLY A 130 -6.18 26.90 43.14
N ARG A 131 -5.82 26.77 44.42
CA ARG A 131 -6.40 27.47 45.59
C ARG A 131 -7.69 26.93 46.23
N LYS A 132 -7.42 26.07 47.21
CA LYS A 132 -7.94 26.06 48.59
C LYS A 132 -8.34 27.46 49.14
N LEU A 133 -9.33 27.45 50.06
CA LEU A 133 -9.81 28.48 51.03
C LEU A 133 -10.84 29.47 50.44
N LEU A 134 -12.09 29.57 50.91
CA LEU A 134 -12.56 29.68 52.30
C LEU A 134 -13.99 29.13 52.47
N SER A 135 -14.18 28.44 53.59
CA SER A 135 -15.44 28.26 54.30
C SER A 135 -15.93 29.56 54.92
N VAL A 136 -17.22 29.88 54.77
CA VAL A 136 -18.22 30.31 55.77
C VAL A 136 -19.57 30.39 55.05
#